data_AF-A0AB39MLP6-F1
#
_entry.id   AF-A0AB39MLP6-F1
#
_cell.length_a   1.000
_cell.length_b   1.000
_cell.length_c   1.000
_cell.angle_alpha   90.00
_cell.angle_beta   90.00
_cell.angle_gamma   90.00
#
_symmetry.space_group_name_H-M   'P 1'
#
loop_
_entity.id
_entity.type
_entity.pdbx_description
1 polymer ?
#
loop_
_entity_poly.entity_id
_entity_poly.type
_entity_poly.pdbx_seq_one_letter_code
_entity_poly.pdbx_strand_id
1 'polypeptide(L)' 'MSAVYDHLVTTLTGKFDVPADTVRPEASYDDLGLDSLAVMELFLTLQEEWAVPLDDSEAVGTLTVRETADLVEKLKAEA' A
#
# COMPACT_ATOMS: atom_id res chain seq x y z
N MET A 1 6.93 -9.35 10.93
CA MET A 1 6.15 -8.71 9.85
C MET A 1 5.64 -7.41 10.42
N SER A 2 5.69 -6.38 9.59
CA SER A 2 5.28 -5.01 9.90
C SER A 2 3.77 -4.97 10.12
N ALA A 3 3.28 -4.28 11.16
CA ALA A 3 1.84 -4.14 11.40
C ALA A 3 1.15 -3.40 10.24
N VAL A 4 1.89 -2.50 9.58
CA VAL A 4 1.46 -1.78 8.39
C VAL A 4 1.34 -2.73 7.21
N TYR A 5 2.32 -3.61 6.98
CA TYR A 5 2.30 -4.60 5.90
C TYR A 5 1.10 -5.55 6.03
N ASP A 6 0.84 -6.10 7.21
CA ASP A 6 -0.30 -7.01 7.42
C ASP A 6 -1.63 -6.34 7.12
N HIS A 7 -1.75 -5.06 7.48
CA HIS A 7 -2.93 -4.25 7.16
C HIS A 7 -3.03 -3.92 5.67
N LEU A 8 -1.92 -3.59 5.02
CA LEU A 8 -1.82 -3.40 3.57
C LEU A 8 -2.31 -4.66 2.83
N VAL A 9 -1.83 -5.84 3.21
CA VAL A 9 -2.25 -7.12 2.64
C VAL A 9 -3.75 -7.34 2.86
N THR A 10 -4.27 -7.01 4.04
CA THR A 10 -5.70 -7.13 4.36
C THR A 10 -6.54 -6.19 3.50
N THR A 11 -6.10 -4.95 3.30
CA THR A 11 -6.78 -3.97 2.45
C THR A 11 -6.73 -4.39 0.98
N LEU A 12 -5.57 -4.84 0.49
CA LEU A 12 -5.40 -5.33 -0.88
C LEU A 12 -6.29 -6.55 -1.16
N THR A 13 -6.32 -7.52 -0.26
CA THR A 13 -7.12 -8.75 -0.41
C THR A 13 -8.61 -8.51 -0.21
N GLY A 14 -8.99 -7.58 0.67
CA GLY A 14 -10.39 -7.31 1.01
C GLY A 14 -11.07 -6.25 0.12
N LYS A 15 -10.43 -5.11 -0.11
CA LYS A 15 -11.00 -4.00 -0.91
C LYS A 15 -10.71 -4.16 -2.40
N PHE A 16 -9.51 -4.62 -2.75
CA PHE A 16 -9.05 -4.64 -4.13
C PHE A 16 -9.11 -6.03 -4.78
N ASP A 17 -9.63 -7.04 -4.05
CA ASP A 17 -9.77 -8.43 -4.51
C ASP A 17 -8.44 -9.03 -5.02
N VAL A 18 -7.32 -8.57 -4.46
CA VAL A 18 -5.98 -9.07 -4.82
C VAL A 18 -5.75 -10.40 -4.11
N PRO A 19 -5.35 -11.49 -4.79
CA PRO A 19 -5.08 -12.76 -4.14
C PRO A 19 -3.91 -12.66 -3.13
N ALA A 20 -4.10 -13.13 -1.90
CA ALA A 20 -3.04 -13.10 -0.89
C ALA A 20 -1.77 -13.86 -1.34
N ASP A 21 -1.93 -14.89 -2.18
CA ASP A 21 -0.83 -15.67 -2.75
C ASP A 21 0.02 -14.88 -3.76
N THR A 22 -0.52 -13.83 -4.37
CA THR A 22 0.20 -12.95 -5.29
C THR A 22 0.81 -11.75 -4.59
N VAL A 23 0.28 -11.34 -3.44
CA VAL A 23 0.81 -10.24 -2.64
C VAL A 23 2.19 -10.61 -2.09
N ARG A 24 3.24 -10.05 -2.71
CA ARG A 24 4.63 -10.21 -2.27
C ARG A 24 5.23 -8.87 -1.91
N PRO A 25 6.18 -8.82 -0.96
CA PRO A 25 6.89 -7.58 -0.63
C PRO A 25 7.59 -6.97 -1.85
N GLU A 26 8.09 -7.82 -2.77
CA GLU A 26 8.79 -7.38 -3.99
C GLU A 26 7.84 -7.14 -5.18
N ALA A 27 6.55 -7.49 -5.06
CA ALA A 27 5.59 -7.28 -6.15
C ALA A 27 5.24 -5.79 -6.25
N SER A 28 5.24 -5.29 -7.48
CA SER A 28 4.69 -3.97 -7.77
C SER A 28 3.16 -4.02 -7.78
N TYR A 29 2.50 -2.89 -7.58
CA TYR A 29 1.05 -2.82 -7.69
C TYR A 29 0.57 -3.17 -9.11
N ASP A 30 1.32 -2.81 -10.15
CA ASP A 30 1.06 -3.23 -11.54
C ASP A 30 1.09 -4.77 -11.69
N ASP A 31 2.05 -5.44 -11.05
CA ASP A 31 2.12 -6.92 -11.07
C ASP A 31 0.93 -7.58 -10.35
N LEU A 32 0.36 -6.88 -9.37
CA LEU A 32 -0.84 -7.31 -8.64
C LEU A 32 -2.13 -7.03 -9.42
N GLY A 33 -2.04 -6.37 -10.59
CA GLY A 33 -3.19 -6.00 -11.40
C GLY A 33 -3.94 -4.78 -10.88
N LEU A 34 -3.28 -3.93 -10.10
CA LEU A 34 -3.85 -2.68 -9.63
C LEU A 34 -3.55 -1.56 -10.61
N ASP A 35 -4.61 -0.90 -11.07
CA ASP A 35 -4.46 0.30 -11.88
C ASP A 35 -3.96 1.47 -11.03
N SER A 36 -3.37 2.48 -11.68
CA SER A 36 -2.90 3.70 -11.00
C SER A 36 -4.00 4.40 -10.17
N LEU A 37 -5.26 4.31 -10.60
CA LEU A 37 -6.40 4.83 -9.83
C LEU A 37 -6.62 4.05 -8.52
N ALA A 38 -6.45 2.72 -8.56
CA ALA A 38 -6.60 1.85 -7.40
C ALA A 38 -5.47 2.09 -6.38
N VAL A 39 -4.24 2.28 -6.86
CA VAL A 39 -3.09 2.64 -5.99
C VAL A 39 -3.32 4.00 -5.33
N MET A 40 -3.83 4.98 -6.05
CA MET A 40 -4.17 6.29 -5.49
C MET A 40 -5.27 6.20 -4.41
N GLU A 41 -6.32 5.40 -4.64
CA GLU A 41 -7.39 5.16 -3.64
C GLU A 41 -6.87 4.40 -2.41
N LEU A 42 -5.94 3.46 -2.60
CA LEU A 42 -5.24 2.78 -1.53
C LEU A 42 -4.47 3.79 -0.68
N PHE A 43 -3.63 4.62 -1.29
CA PHE A 43 -2.85 5.65 -0.59
C PHE A 43 -3.75 6.60 0.21
N LEU A 44 -4.84 7.08 -0.40
CA LEU A 44 -5.81 7.95 0.27
C LEU A 44 -6.44 7.25 1.50
N THR A 45 -6.82 5.98 1.35
CA THR A 45 -7.35 5.16 2.47
C THR A 45 -6.32 5.06 3.60
N LEU A 46 -5.06 4.75 3.29
CA LEU A 46 -4.00 4.56 4.28
C LEU A 46 -3.67 5.88 5.00
N GLN A 47 -3.64 6.99 4.25
CA GLN A 47 -3.46 8.34 4.78
C GLN A 47 -4.58 8.73 5.75
N GLU A 48 -5.85 8.51 5.40
CA GLU A 48 -6.99 8.80 6.28
C GLU A 48 -7.00 7.88 7.50
N GLU A 49 -6.73 6.58 7.31
CA GLU A 49 -6.80 5.58 8.38
C GLU A 49 -5.69 5.72 9.42
N TRP A 50 -4.48 6.08 8.99
CA TRP A 50 -3.33 6.22 9.87
C TRP A 50 -2.91 7.66 10.15
N ALA A 51 -3.65 8.64 9.60
CA ALA A 51 -3.34 10.06 9.71
C ALA A 51 -1.90 10.40 9.30
N VAL A 52 -1.37 9.70 8.29
CA VAL A 52 -0.02 9.90 7.75
C VAL A 52 -0.07 10.73 6.47
N PRO A 53 0.83 11.73 6.29
CA PRO A 53 0.89 12.49 5.05
C PRO A 53 1.66 11.70 3.99
N LEU A 54 0.96 10.83 3.25
CA LEU A 54 1.54 10.13 2.11
C LEU A 54 1.57 11.07 0.90
N ASP A 55 2.62 10.93 0.08
CA ASP A 55 2.70 11.70 -1.16
C ASP A 55 1.94 10.97 -2.27
N ASP A 56 0.86 11.58 -2.76
CA ASP A 56 0.07 11.04 -3.88
C ASP A 56 0.90 10.88 -5.16
N SER A 57 2.02 11.61 -5.30
CA SER A 57 2.93 11.45 -6.43
C SER A 57 3.72 10.13 -6.39
N GLU A 58 3.84 9.51 -5.21
CA GLU A 58 4.41 8.18 -5.02
C GLU A 58 3.39 7.06 -5.26
N ALA A 59 2.08 7.37 -5.37
CA ALA A 59 1.01 6.41 -5.61
C ALA A 59 0.99 5.91 -7.07
N VAL A 60 2.08 5.29 -7.52
CA VAL A 60 2.28 4.77 -8.87
C VAL A 60 2.30 3.24 -8.87
N GLY A 61 1.83 2.65 -9.96
CA GLY A 61 1.76 1.20 -10.15
C GLY A 61 3.12 0.48 -10.03
N THR A 62 4.21 1.18 -10.33
CA THR A 62 5.58 0.65 -10.22
C THR A 62 6.07 0.50 -8.78
N LEU A 63 5.36 1.05 -7.81
CA LEU A 63 5.76 1.01 -6.41
C LEU A 63 5.44 -0.38 -5.82
N THR A 64 6.32 -0.88 -4.95
CA THR A 64 6.15 -2.21 -4.34
C THR A 64 5.41 -2.16 -3.02
N VAL A 65 4.76 -3.28 -2.66
CA VAL A 65 4.04 -3.38 -1.38
C VAL A 65 4.97 -3.12 -0.19
N ARG A 66 6.24 -3.54 -0.27
CA ARG A 66 7.25 -3.23 0.74
C ARG A 66 7.53 -1.74 0.84
N GLU A 67 7.74 -1.05 -0.28
CA GLU A 67 8.05 0.37 -0.29
C GLU A 67 6.92 1.19 0.36
N THR A 68 5.66 0.90 0.05
CA THR A 68 4.53 1.58 0.70
C THR A 68 4.49 1.31 2.20
N ALA A 69 4.73 0.06 2.60
CA ALA A 69 4.75 -0.30 4.02
C ALA A 69 5.87 0.45 4.76
N ASP A 70 7.06 0.50 4.17
CA ASP A 70 8.23 1.20 4.73
C ASP A 70 7.98 2.73 4.80
N LEU A 71 7.37 3.33 3.78
CA LEU A 71 6.98 4.75 3.75
C LEU A 71 6.02 5.09 4.89
N VAL A 72 4.94 4.31 5.01
CA VAL A 72 3.94 4.51 6.08
C VAL A 72 4.56 4.28 7.45
N GLU A 73 5.37 3.24 7.65
CA GLU A 73 6.01 3.00 8.94
C GLU A 73 6.92 4.14 9.35
N LYS A 74 7.69 4.68 8.39
CA LYS A 74 8.55 5.84 8.63
C LYS A 74 7.72 7.06 9.04
N LEU A 75 6.64 7.36 8.32
CA LEU A 75 5.75 8.48 8.65
C LEU A 75 5.08 8.29 10.02
N LYS A 76 4.61 7.08 10.35
CA LYS A 76 4.03 6.76 11.68
C LYS A 76 5.05 6.83 12.81
N ALA A 77 6.34 6.61 12.54
CA ALA A 77 7.39 6.72 13.54
C ALA A 77 7.80 8.18 13.80
N GLU A 78 7.58 9.07 12.82
CA GLU A 78 7.87 10.50 12.91
C GLU A 78 6.66 11.34 13.39
N ALA A 79 5.44 10.78 13.37
CA ALA A 79 4.19 11.37 13.86
C ALA A 79 3.91 11.03 15.33
#